data_AF-A0A957QBL7-F1
#
_entry.id   AF-A0A957QBL7-F1
#
_cell.length_a   1.000
_cell.length_b   1.000
_cell.length_c   1.000
_cell.angle_alpha   90.00
_cell.angle_beta   90.00
_cell.angle_gamma   90.00
#
_symmetry.space_group_name_H-M   'P 1'
#
loop_
_entity.id
_entity.type
_entity.pdbx_description
1 polymer ?
#
loop_
_entity_poly.entity_id
_entity_poly.type
_entity_poly.pdbx_seq_one_letter_code
_entity_poly.pdbx_strand_id
1 'polypeptide(L)'
;MPPKITQLYDQLELFSEGDPPRHTLFVLGRLLGTPDELLLIDPPEDVANRFSLAEKTAVLFTGPSTAETGLPEMQRMAGGVAHIRIGQHLLDVYTRRDDTIIVLPAVGVLCGGRFGSDLVLPELAAGSDGSEELETLRLLAQLVKAKPPRLFLPHIGSLSSDRVDIMGRLANDVAYLHNLRRVLPPAIRGGDDDVKLQDLAATLLPENRRSAICQLVHARNVAKMLRGDGGRKTEDER
;
A
#
# COMPACT_ATOMS: atom_id res chain seq x y z
N MET A 1 1.88 -19.96 -1.11
CA MET A 1 0.61 -20.40 -0.49
C MET A 1 -0.41 -20.71 -1.59
N PRO A 2 -1.27 -21.75 -1.47
CA PRO A 2 -2.35 -21.95 -2.44
C PRO A 2 -3.35 -20.79 -2.42
N PRO A 3 -3.96 -20.43 -3.56
CA PRO A 3 -5.00 -19.40 -3.61
C PRO A 3 -6.17 -19.74 -2.69
N LYS A 4 -6.67 -18.74 -1.95
CA LYS A 4 -7.79 -18.89 -1.00
C LYS A 4 -8.77 -17.73 -1.13
N ILE A 5 -10.05 -18.05 -1.26
CA ILE A 5 -11.15 -17.09 -1.09
C ILE A 5 -11.73 -17.25 0.31
N THR A 6 -11.92 -16.14 1.02
CA THR A 6 -12.51 -16.10 2.36
C THR A 6 -13.69 -15.13 2.35
N GLN A 7 -14.89 -15.62 2.68
CA GLN A 7 -16.01 -14.73 2.95
C GLN A 7 -15.74 -13.94 4.23
N LEU A 8 -15.67 -12.62 4.15
CA LEU A 8 -15.50 -11.76 5.33
C LEU A 8 -16.86 -11.37 5.92
N TYR A 9 -17.75 -10.88 5.05
CA TYR A 9 -19.11 -10.45 5.37
C TYR A 9 -20.01 -10.68 4.16
N ASP A 10 -21.33 -10.53 4.29
CA ASP A 10 -22.21 -10.62 3.12
C ASP A 10 -21.75 -9.67 2.00
N GLN A 11 -21.61 -10.22 0.79
CA GLN A 11 -21.14 -9.49 -0.41
C GLN A 11 -19.74 -8.87 -0.26
N LEU A 12 -18.92 -9.37 0.67
CA LEU A 12 -17.53 -8.96 0.87
C LEU A 12 -16.62 -10.18 1.01
N GLU A 13 -15.79 -10.40 0.00
CA GLU A 13 -14.91 -11.57 -0.11
C GLU A 13 -13.45 -11.14 -0.21
N LEU A 14 -12.56 -11.89 0.42
CA LEU A 14 -11.12 -11.68 0.35
C LEU A 14 -10.47 -12.84 -0.40
N PHE A 15 -9.84 -12.51 -1.51
CA PHE A 15 -8.94 -13.40 -2.20
C PHE A 15 -7.51 -13.19 -1.71
N SER A 16 -6.78 -14.29 -1.46
CA SER A 16 -5.39 -14.27 -1.00
C SER A 16 -4.57 -15.31 -1.74
N GLU A 17 -3.41 -14.93 -2.27
CA GLU A 17 -2.52 -15.85 -2.98
C GLU A 17 -1.05 -15.44 -2.94
N GLY A 18 -0.17 -16.37 -3.35
CA GLY A 18 1.27 -16.11 -3.43
C GLY A 18 2.03 -16.43 -2.15
N ASP A 19 3.31 -16.07 -2.14
CA ASP A 19 4.18 -16.14 -0.96
C ASP A 19 5.25 -15.04 -1.06
N PRO A 20 5.14 -13.93 -0.29
CA PRO A 20 4.11 -13.66 0.72
C PRO A 20 2.70 -13.47 0.14
N PRO A 21 1.64 -13.69 0.94
CA PRO A 21 0.26 -13.54 0.48
C PRO A 21 -0.03 -12.10 0.05
N ARG A 22 -0.65 -11.98 -1.13
CA ARG A 22 -1.20 -10.74 -1.70
C ARG A 22 -2.71 -10.80 -1.63
N HIS A 23 -3.33 -9.68 -1.31
CA HIS A 23 -4.75 -9.61 -1.03
C HIS A 23 -5.52 -8.81 -2.06
N THR A 24 -6.62 -9.36 -2.52
CA THR A 24 -7.63 -8.66 -3.32
C THR A 24 -8.96 -8.70 -2.59
N LEU A 25 -9.55 -7.53 -2.34
CA LEU A 25 -10.86 -7.43 -1.71
C LEU A 25 -11.94 -7.25 -2.78
N PHE A 26 -12.91 -8.15 -2.79
CA PHE A 26 -14.08 -8.14 -3.66
C PHE A 26 -15.24 -7.52 -2.89
N VAL A 27 -15.66 -6.33 -3.30
CA VAL A 27 -16.81 -5.62 -2.74
C VAL A 27 -17.95 -5.69 -3.73
N LEU A 28 -18.89 -6.59 -3.46
CA LEU A 28 -20.05 -6.82 -4.32
C LEU A 28 -21.23 -5.98 -3.83
N GLY A 29 -21.95 -5.37 -4.76
CA GLY A 29 -23.14 -4.59 -4.53
C GLY A 29 -24.32 -5.19 -5.26
N ARG A 30 -25.10 -6.03 -4.56
CA ARG A 30 -26.38 -6.54 -5.05
C ARG A 30 -27.53 -5.76 -4.45
N LEU A 31 -28.31 -5.11 -5.30
CA LEU A 31 -29.56 -4.46 -4.94
C LEU A 31 -30.66 -4.94 -5.88
N LEU A 32 -31.84 -5.22 -5.32
CA LEU A 32 -32.98 -5.68 -6.12
C LEU A 32 -33.36 -4.63 -7.17
N GLY A 33 -33.42 -5.06 -8.43
CA GLY A 33 -33.84 -4.20 -9.54
C GLY A 33 -32.72 -3.34 -10.15
N THR A 34 -31.47 -3.51 -9.74
CA THR A 34 -30.30 -2.88 -10.39
C THR A 34 -29.31 -3.95 -10.87
N PRO A 35 -28.48 -3.65 -11.89
CA PRO A 35 -27.35 -4.51 -12.24
C PRO A 35 -26.40 -4.71 -11.04
N ASP A 36 -25.80 -5.89 -10.95
CA ASP A 36 -24.77 -6.17 -9.95
C ASP A 36 -23.53 -5.27 -10.19
N GLU A 37 -23.04 -4.67 -9.11
CA GLU A 37 -21.83 -3.83 -9.10
C GLU A 37 -20.71 -4.56 -8.36
N LEU A 38 -19.49 -4.52 -8.89
CA LEU A 38 -18.32 -5.14 -8.28
C LEU A 38 -17.15 -4.15 -8.25
N LEU A 39 -16.64 -3.86 -7.06
CA LEU A 39 -15.40 -3.13 -6.88
C LEU A 39 -14.31 -4.10 -6.39
N LEU A 40 -13.21 -4.16 -7.13
CA LEU A 40 -12.03 -4.94 -6.76
C LEU A 40 -10.95 -4.01 -6.24
N ILE A 41 -10.48 -4.26 -5.03
CA ILE A 41 -9.37 -3.53 -4.43
C ILE A 41 -8.11 -4.37 -4.55
N ASP A 42 -7.08 -3.82 -5.18
CA ASP A 42 -5.81 -4.48 -5.49
C ASP A 42 -5.96 -5.85 -6.21
N PRO A 43 -6.66 -5.92 -7.36
CA PRO A 43 -6.77 -7.14 -8.14
C PRO A 43 -5.44 -7.61 -8.76
N PRO A 44 -5.27 -8.92 -9.03
CA PRO A 44 -4.17 -9.41 -9.85
C PRO A 44 -4.34 -8.99 -11.32
N GLU A 45 -3.25 -9.01 -12.09
CA GLU A 45 -3.22 -8.64 -13.51
C GLU A 45 -4.19 -9.48 -14.37
N ASP A 46 -4.34 -10.76 -14.05
CA ASP A 46 -5.15 -11.72 -14.81
C ASP A 46 -6.58 -11.88 -14.27
N VAL A 47 -7.06 -10.91 -13.47
CA VAL A 47 -8.36 -10.98 -12.79
C VAL A 47 -9.54 -11.23 -13.73
N ALA A 48 -9.53 -10.63 -14.93
CA ALA A 48 -10.59 -10.78 -15.92
C ALA A 48 -10.69 -12.21 -16.49
N ASN A 49 -9.59 -12.97 -16.47
CA ASN A 49 -9.55 -14.34 -16.96
C ASN A 49 -9.82 -15.38 -15.86
N ARG A 50 -9.68 -14.97 -14.59
CA ARG A 50 -9.72 -15.88 -13.44
C ARG A 50 -11.04 -15.89 -12.69
N PHE A 51 -11.79 -14.81 -12.75
CA PHE A 51 -13.01 -14.63 -11.96
C PHE A 51 -14.20 -14.31 -12.86
N SER A 52 -15.38 -14.78 -12.44
CA SER A 52 -16.64 -14.32 -13.03
C SER A 52 -16.95 -12.94 -12.46
N LEU A 53 -16.87 -11.92 -13.30
CA LEU A 53 -17.05 -10.52 -12.91
C LEU A 53 -18.51 -10.06 -13.13
N ALA A 54 -18.96 -9.12 -12.31
CA ALA A 54 -20.28 -8.50 -12.48
C ALA A 54 -20.30 -7.58 -13.72
N GLU A 55 -21.51 -7.27 -14.22
CA GLU A 55 -21.69 -6.40 -15.40
C GLU A 55 -21.03 -5.04 -15.23
N LYS A 56 -21.11 -4.47 -14.02
CA LYS A 56 -20.46 -3.21 -13.66
C LYS A 56 -19.28 -3.49 -12.73
N THR A 57 -18.11 -3.75 -13.32
CA THR A 57 -16.88 -3.97 -12.55
C THR A 57 -15.93 -2.78 -12.68
N ALA A 58 -15.35 -2.37 -11.54
CA ALA A 58 -14.29 -1.38 -11.48
C ALA A 58 -13.17 -1.85 -10.54
N VAL A 59 -11.97 -1.28 -10.71
CA VAL A 59 -10.81 -1.58 -9.88
C VAL A 59 -10.32 -0.33 -9.15
N LEU A 60 -9.81 -0.51 -7.94
CA LEU A 60 -9.17 0.52 -7.15
C LEU A 60 -7.87 -0.02 -6.57
N PHE A 61 -6.76 0.67 -6.82
CA PHE A 61 -5.46 0.30 -6.27
C PHE A 61 -5.14 1.14 -5.03
N THR A 62 -4.65 0.48 -3.99
CA THR A 62 -4.15 1.12 -2.76
C THR A 62 -2.72 1.65 -2.94
N GLY A 63 -1.98 1.13 -3.92
CA GLY A 63 -0.67 1.62 -4.35
C GLY A 63 -0.66 2.17 -5.78
N PRO A 64 0.52 2.34 -6.40
CA PRO A 64 0.61 2.70 -7.81
C PRO A 64 0.02 1.56 -8.64
N SER A 65 -0.82 1.87 -9.62
CA SER A 65 -1.36 0.88 -10.54
C SER A 65 -0.23 0.32 -11.38
N THR A 66 0.18 -0.91 -11.10
CA THR A 66 1.17 -1.64 -11.92
C THR A 66 0.53 -2.74 -12.75
N ALA A 67 -0.77 -3.01 -12.54
CA ALA A 67 -1.46 -4.15 -13.10
C ALA A 67 -2.36 -3.75 -14.27
N GLU A 68 -2.06 -4.26 -15.47
CA GLU A 68 -2.94 -4.13 -16.64
C GLU A 68 -4.10 -5.13 -16.52
N THR A 69 -5.10 -4.79 -15.70
CA THR A 69 -6.24 -5.66 -15.42
C THR A 69 -7.25 -5.78 -16.56
N GLY A 70 -7.17 -4.87 -17.55
CA GLY A 70 -8.18 -4.73 -18.60
C GLY A 70 -9.55 -4.22 -18.09
N LEU A 71 -9.63 -3.77 -16.84
CA LEU A 71 -10.85 -3.28 -16.21
C LEU A 71 -10.82 -1.76 -16.01
N PRO A 72 -11.98 -1.08 -15.94
CA PRO A 72 -12.05 0.33 -15.61
C PRO A 72 -11.43 0.64 -14.24
N GLU A 73 -10.39 1.47 -14.20
CA GLU A 73 -9.78 1.95 -12.95
C GLU A 73 -10.50 3.20 -12.44
N MET A 74 -10.84 3.21 -11.14
CA MET A 74 -11.40 4.39 -10.48
C MET A 74 -10.36 5.51 -10.42
N GLN A 75 -10.71 6.68 -10.95
CA GLN A 75 -9.82 7.84 -10.90
C GLN A 75 -9.61 8.31 -9.46
N ARG A 76 -8.33 8.48 -9.09
CA ARG A 76 -7.90 8.95 -7.78
C ARG A 76 -7.53 10.42 -7.83
N MET A 77 -8.13 11.23 -6.97
CA MET A 77 -7.76 12.62 -6.77
C MET A 77 -7.26 12.81 -5.34
N ALA A 78 -6.01 13.25 -5.20
CA ALA A 78 -5.41 13.52 -3.90
C ALA A 78 -6.06 14.75 -3.23
N GLY A 79 -6.04 14.78 -1.90
CA GLY A 79 -6.41 15.98 -1.13
C GLY A 79 -7.71 15.89 -0.32
N GLY A 80 -8.28 14.69 -0.14
CA GLY A 80 -9.48 14.53 0.68
C GLY A 80 -9.87 13.09 0.95
N VAL A 81 -11.10 12.93 1.43
CA VAL A 81 -11.79 11.64 1.60
C VAL A 81 -12.93 11.59 0.59
N ALA A 82 -12.95 10.55 -0.23
CA ALA A 82 -14.11 10.22 -1.05
C ALA A 82 -14.95 9.16 -0.32
N HIS A 83 -16.27 9.27 -0.44
CA HIS A 83 -17.20 8.27 0.09
C HIS A 83 -17.84 7.55 -1.09
N ILE A 84 -17.59 6.24 -1.20
CA ILE A 84 -18.07 5.42 -2.30
C ILE A 84 -19.04 4.41 -1.74
N ARG A 85 -20.18 4.25 -2.41
CA ARG A 85 -21.17 3.24 -2.05
C ARG A 85 -21.25 2.18 -3.14
N ILE A 86 -21.08 0.92 -2.76
CA ILE A 86 -21.23 -0.26 -3.63
C ILE A 86 -22.28 -1.15 -2.98
N GLY A 87 -23.50 -1.14 -3.52
CA GLY A 87 -24.67 -1.79 -2.90
C GLY A 87 -24.93 -1.30 -1.47
N GLN A 88 -24.71 -2.18 -0.49
CA GLN A 88 -24.85 -1.88 0.94
C GLN A 88 -23.55 -1.43 1.61
N HIS A 89 -22.41 -1.58 0.94
CA HIS A 89 -21.11 -1.23 1.48
C HIS A 89 -20.82 0.25 1.26
N LEU A 90 -20.49 0.97 2.33
CA LEU A 90 -19.90 2.31 2.28
C LEU A 90 -18.39 2.18 2.49
N LEU A 91 -17.62 2.83 1.63
CA LEU A 91 -16.17 2.89 1.67
C LEU A 91 -15.73 4.34 1.85
N ASP A 92 -14.86 4.59 2.83
CA ASP A 92 -14.12 5.84 2.93
C ASP A 92 -12.75 5.66 2.27
N VAL A 93 -12.47 6.44 1.25
CA VAL A 93 -11.27 6.35 0.41
C VAL A 93 -10.42 7.59 0.63
N TYR A 94 -9.30 7.41 1.31
CA TYR A 94 -8.33 8.46 1.61
C TYR A 94 -7.23 8.42 0.58
N THR A 95 -7.22 9.39 -0.32
CA THR A 95 -6.25 9.43 -1.42
C THR A 95 -5.14 10.43 -1.13
N ARG A 96 -3.91 9.92 -1.23
CA ARG A 96 -2.66 10.67 -1.33
C ARG A 96 -2.13 10.54 -2.76
N ARG A 97 -1.00 11.17 -3.07
CA ARG A 97 -0.46 11.24 -4.42
C ARG A 97 -0.27 9.84 -5.03
N ASP A 98 0.37 8.95 -4.29
CA ASP A 98 0.71 7.60 -4.76
C ASP A 98 -0.02 6.49 -4.02
N ASP A 99 -0.68 6.82 -2.90
CA ASP A 99 -1.28 5.87 -1.99
C ASP A 99 -2.75 6.12 -1.72
N THR A 100 -3.50 5.05 -1.54
CA THR A 100 -4.91 5.09 -1.16
C THR A 100 -5.16 4.15 -0.01
N ILE A 101 -5.74 4.71 1.07
CA ILE A 101 -6.19 3.94 2.24
C ILE A 101 -7.71 3.81 2.15
N ILE A 102 -8.23 2.60 2.38
CA ILE A 102 -9.65 2.31 2.24
C ILE A 102 -10.18 1.80 3.57
N VAL A 103 -11.30 2.37 4.01
CA VAL A 103 -11.99 1.95 5.23
C VAL A 103 -13.40 1.52 4.87
N LEU A 104 -13.83 0.37 5.36
CA LEU A 104 -15.24 -0.04 5.34
C LEU A 104 -15.78 0.10 6.78
N PRO A 105 -16.27 1.30 7.17
CA PRO A 105 -16.52 1.63 8.57
C PRO A 105 -17.62 0.77 9.22
N ALA A 106 -18.59 0.28 8.44
CA ALA A 106 -19.71 -0.54 8.93
C ALA A 106 -19.24 -1.93 9.40
N VAL A 107 -18.30 -2.54 8.66
CA VAL A 107 -17.75 -3.87 8.95
C VAL A 107 -16.41 -3.82 9.67
N GLY A 108 -15.83 -2.63 9.83
CA GLY A 108 -14.57 -2.41 10.54
C GLY A 108 -13.35 -2.98 9.80
N VAL A 109 -13.36 -2.97 8.46
CA VAL A 109 -12.22 -3.37 7.63
C VAL A 109 -11.39 -2.14 7.28
N LEU A 110 -10.07 -2.23 7.42
CA LEU A 110 -9.11 -1.19 7.03
C LEU A 110 -8.07 -1.80 6.07
N CYS A 111 -8.02 -1.31 4.83
CA CYS A 111 -6.99 -1.66 3.87
C CYS A 111 -5.81 -0.69 4.02
N GLY A 112 -4.66 -1.21 4.47
CA GLY A 112 -3.44 -0.44 4.71
C GLY A 112 -2.60 -0.17 3.46
N GLY A 113 -2.96 -0.79 2.34
CA GLY A 113 -2.19 -0.74 1.11
C GLY A 113 -0.77 -1.25 1.28
N ARG A 114 0.23 -0.52 0.79
CA ARG A 114 1.64 -0.91 0.89
C ARG A 114 2.25 -0.83 2.30
N PHE A 115 1.47 -0.45 3.30
CA PHE A 115 1.92 -0.23 4.68
C PHE A 115 1.34 -1.27 5.65
N GLY A 116 2.00 -1.43 6.80
CA GLY A 116 1.58 -2.31 7.87
C GLY A 116 1.78 -3.79 7.57
N SER A 117 2.64 -4.13 6.60
CA SER A 117 3.01 -5.51 6.32
C SER A 117 3.99 -6.04 7.38
N ASP A 118 3.78 -7.27 7.84
CA ASP A 118 4.73 -8.04 8.63
C ASP A 118 5.79 -8.78 7.79
N LEU A 119 5.60 -8.87 6.45
CA LEU A 119 6.45 -9.66 5.56
C LEU A 119 7.22 -8.84 4.53
N VAL A 120 6.77 -7.64 4.19
CA VAL A 120 7.46 -6.73 3.25
C VAL A 120 7.72 -5.36 3.86
N LEU A 121 8.70 -4.62 3.33
CA LEU A 121 8.97 -3.23 3.68
C LEU A 121 8.04 -2.29 2.89
N PRO A 122 7.76 -1.08 3.40
CA PRO A 122 7.03 -0.07 2.64
C PRO A 122 7.87 0.42 1.46
N GLU A 123 7.25 0.56 0.30
CA GLU A 123 7.90 1.01 -0.93
C GLU A 123 7.72 2.52 -1.14
N LEU A 124 8.82 3.23 -1.40
CA LEU A 124 8.81 4.65 -1.74
C LEU A 124 8.19 4.88 -3.12
N ALA A 125 7.39 5.92 -3.25
CA ALA A 125 6.91 6.40 -4.54
C ALA A 125 8.06 6.97 -5.40
N ALA A 126 7.78 7.13 -6.70
CA ALA A 126 8.76 7.69 -7.63
C ALA A 126 9.07 9.15 -7.28
N GLY A 127 10.36 9.46 -7.07
CA GLY A 127 10.80 10.80 -6.66
C GLY A 127 10.47 11.16 -5.20
N SER A 128 9.97 10.22 -4.41
CA SER A 128 9.70 10.46 -2.99
C SER A 128 10.97 10.46 -2.15
N ASP A 129 11.06 11.43 -1.24
CA ASP A 129 12.04 11.46 -0.15
C ASP A 129 11.52 10.72 1.10
N GLY A 130 10.38 10.04 1.05
CA GLY A 130 9.75 9.35 2.17
C GLY A 130 8.82 10.22 3.04
N SER A 131 8.67 11.51 2.75
CA SER A 131 7.78 12.39 3.53
C SER A 131 6.30 12.02 3.37
N GLU A 132 5.84 11.81 2.15
CA GLU A 132 4.44 11.49 1.85
C GLU A 132 4.04 10.13 2.47
N GLU A 133 4.91 9.12 2.40
CA GLU A 133 4.69 7.81 3.01
C GLU A 133 4.57 7.90 4.54
N LEU A 134 5.38 8.76 5.18
CA LEU A 134 5.28 9.00 6.62
C LEU A 134 3.98 9.72 7.00
N GLU A 135 3.45 10.59 6.15
CA GLU A 135 2.13 11.18 6.34
C GLU A 135 1.01 10.15 6.18
N THR A 136 1.13 9.23 5.23
CA THR A 136 0.20 8.10 5.07
C THR A 136 0.22 7.18 6.28
N LEU A 137 1.41 6.84 6.79
CA LEU A 137 1.57 6.07 8.03
C LEU A 137 0.97 6.78 9.25
N ARG A 138 1.10 8.11 9.32
CA ARG A 138 0.46 8.93 10.37
C ARG A 138 -1.07 8.85 10.26
N LEU A 139 -1.62 8.96 9.05
CA LEU A 139 -3.06 8.81 8.81
C LEU A 139 -3.54 7.41 9.23
N LEU A 140 -2.84 6.35 8.81
CA LEU A 140 -3.17 4.98 9.21
C LEU A 140 -3.18 4.81 10.73
N ALA A 141 -2.15 5.31 11.42
CA ALA A 141 -2.08 5.27 12.87
C ALA A 141 -3.24 6.06 13.53
N GLN A 142 -3.66 7.18 12.94
CA GLN A 142 -4.82 7.95 13.41
C GLN A 142 -6.11 7.16 13.23
N LEU A 143 -6.34 6.54 12.07
CA LEU A 143 -7.52 5.72 11.79
C LEU A 143 -7.63 4.54 12.76
N VAL A 144 -6.52 3.80 12.96
CA VAL A 144 -6.46 2.67 13.90
C VAL A 144 -6.70 3.12 15.35
N LYS A 145 -6.22 4.31 15.75
CA LYS A 145 -6.44 4.87 17.09
C LYS A 145 -7.88 5.34 17.31
N ALA A 146 -8.47 5.99 16.31
CA ALA A 146 -9.81 6.57 16.40
C ALA A 146 -10.88 5.48 16.47
N LYS A 147 -10.78 4.47 15.61
CA LYS A 147 -11.68 3.31 15.61
C LYS A 147 -10.87 2.07 15.23
N PRO A 148 -10.46 1.24 16.21
CA PRO A 148 -9.70 0.04 15.94
C PRO A 148 -10.45 -0.85 14.92
N PRO A 149 -9.80 -1.23 13.81
CA PRO A 149 -10.44 -2.09 12.82
C PRO A 149 -10.66 -3.47 13.43
N ARG A 150 -11.74 -4.13 13.02
CA ARG A 150 -11.95 -5.56 13.26
C ARG A 150 -10.99 -6.41 12.41
N LEU A 151 -10.60 -5.88 11.25
CA LEU A 151 -9.67 -6.52 10.34
C LEU A 151 -8.83 -5.48 9.61
N PHE A 152 -7.52 -5.59 9.75
CA PHE A 152 -6.52 -4.87 8.98
C PHE A 152 -6.01 -5.76 7.85
N LEU A 153 -6.10 -5.24 6.63
CA LEU A 153 -5.68 -5.88 5.39
C LEU A 153 -4.50 -5.09 4.79
N PRO A 154 -3.24 -5.53 4.95
CA PRO A 154 -2.18 -4.99 4.11
C PRO A 154 -2.38 -5.49 2.66
N HIS A 155 -1.79 -4.82 1.68
CA HIS A 155 -1.77 -5.34 0.30
C HIS A 155 -1.00 -6.66 0.22
N ILE A 156 0.10 -6.76 0.96
CA ILE A 156 0.95 -7.95 1.08
C ILE A 156 1.24 -8.22 2.55
N GLY A 157 1.10 -9.47 3.01
CA GLY A 157 1.44 -9.87 4.38
C GLY A 157 0.29 -10.55 5.10
N SER A 158 0.44 -10.79 6.39
CA SER A 158 -0.59 -11.42 7.20
C SER A 158 -1.70 -10.44 7.55
N LEU A 159 -2.94 -10.92 7.60
CA LEU A 159 -4.06 -10.16 8.15
C LEU A 159 -3.88 -9.97 9.67
N SER A 160 -4.44 -8.91 10.23
CA SER A 160 -4.43 -8.71 11.68
C SER A 160 -5.74 -8.15 12.21
N SER A 161 -6.17 -8.63 13.37
CA SER A 161 -7.28 -8.07 14.15
C SER A 161 -6.81 -7.49 15.49
N ASP A 162 -5.52 -7.64 15.81
CA ASP A 162 -4.93 -7.12 17.04
C ASP A 162 -4.38 -5.71 16.79
N ARG A 163 -4.96 -4.74 17.48
CA ARG A 163 -4.52 -3.34 17.45
C ARG A 163 -3.05 -3.18 17.80
N VAL A 164 -2.53 -3.93 18.78
CA VAL A 164 -1.14 -3.79 19.22
C VAL A 164 -0.20 -4.24 18.12
N ASP A 165 -0.49 -5.38 17.50
CA ASP A 165 0.24 -5.89 16.34
C ASP A 165 0.19 -4.90 15.16
N ILE A 166 -1.00 -4.41 14.78
CA ILE A 166 -1.15 -3.41 13.70
C ILE A 166 -0.29 -2.17 13.97
N MET A 167 -0.38 -1.60 15.17
CA MET A 167 0.42 -0.43 15.54
C MET A 167 1.91 -0.72 15.55
N GLY A 168 2.33 -1.92 15.97
CA GLY A 168 3.73 -2.36 15.90
C GLY A 168 4.25 -2.44 14.47
N ARG A 169 3.45 -2.97 13.54
CA ARG A 169 3.81 -3.02 12.12
C ARG A 169 3.96 -1.62 11.51
N LEU A 170 3.01 -0.72 11.78
CA LEU A 170 3.10 0.68 11.33
C LEU A 170 4.32 1.40 11.93
N ALA A 171 4.66 1.13 13.20
CA ALA A 171 5.85 1.70 13.84
C ALA A 171 7.15 1.20 13.20
N ASN A 172 7.22 -0.07 12.79
CA ASN A 172 8.36 -0.62 12.06
C ASN A 172 8.55 0.06 10.70
N ASP A 173 7.46 0.30 9.97
CA ASP A 173 7.49 1.03 8.70
C ASP A 173 8.00 2.46 8.89
N VAL A 174 7.50 3.17 9.92
CA VAL A 174 7.99 4.52 10.28
C VAL A 174 9.47 4.50 10.60
N ALA A 175 9.93 3.56 11.43
CA ALA A 175 11.34 3.47 11.83
C ALA A 175 12.26 3.23 10.63
N TYR A 176 11.86 2.34 9.72
CA TYR A 176 12.61 2.05 8.50
C TYR A 176 12.71 3.28 7.60
N LEU A 177 11.58 3.92 7.26
CA LEU A 177 11.58 5.11 6.40
C LEU A 177 12.34 6.27 7.03
N HIS A 178 12.16 6.50 8.34
CA HIS A 178 12.88 7.55 9.05
C HIS A 178 14.39 7.31 9.05
N ASN A 179 14.85 6.06 9.21
CA ASN A 179 16.26 5.72 9.14
C ASN A 179 16.85 5.98 7.75
N LEU A 180 16.16 5.57 6.67
CA LEU A 180 16.60 5.90 5.31
C LEU A 180 16.74 7.41 5.11
N ARG A 181 15.72 8.19 5.49
CA ARG A 181 15.69 9.66 5.34
C ARG A 181 16.74 10.38 6.15
N ARG A 182 17.06 9.86 7.33
CA ARG A 182 18.03 10.48 8.23
C ARG A 182 19.48 10.23 7.79
N VAL A 183 19.73 9.10 7.12
CA VAL A 183 21.09 8.63 6.85
C VAL A 183 21.50 8.89 5.39
N LEU A 184 20.66 8.53 4.41
CA LEU A 184 21.07 8.57 3.00
C LEU A 184 21.19 10.00 2.45
N PRO A 185 20.19 10.90 2.59
CA PRO A 185 20.30 12.24 2.02
C PRO A 185 21.51 13.05 2.52
N PRO A 186 21.86 13.03 3.83
CA PRO A 186 23.10 13.67 4.28
C PRO A 186 24.38 13.06 3.70
N ALA A 187 24.46 11.74 3.58
CA ALA A 187 25.62 11.05 3.00
C ALA A 187 25.80 11.38 1.51
N ILE A 188 24.69 11.42 0.76
CA ILE A 188 24.68 11.83 -0.66
C ILE A 188 25.20 13.28 -0.80
N ARG A 189 24.69 14.21 0.02
CA ARG A 189 25.16 15.61 0.02
C ARG A 189 26.60 15.77 0.49
N GLY A 190 27.08 14.86 1.32
CA GLY A 190 28.49 14.80 1.76
C GLY A 190 29.46 14.39 0.66
N GLY A 191 28.96 13.89 -0.47
CA GLY A 191 29.78 13.42 -1.58
C GLY A 191 30.44 12.07 -1.31
N ASP A 192 29.85 11.25 -0.45
CA ASP A 192 30.30 9.87 -0.26
C ASP A 192 30.29 9.12 -1.59
N ASP A 193 31.32 8.32 -1.84
CA ASP A 193 31.39 7.50 -3.05
C ASP A 193 30.31 6.41 -3.07
N ASP A 194 29.93 5.96 -4.26
CA ASP A 194 28.84 4.99 -4.46
C ASP A 194 29.03 3.70 -3.66
N VAL A 195 30.27 3.26 -3.45
CA VAL A 195 30.59 2.05 -2.69
C VAL A 195 30.25 2.24 -1.22
N LYS A 196 30.69 3.35 -0.61
CA LYS A 196 30.34 3.69 0.77
C LYS A 196 28.85 3.89 0.96
N LEU A 197 28.16 4.49 -0.01
CA LEU A 197 26.71 4.68 0.06
C LEU A 197 25.96 3.33 0.03
N GLN A 198 26.42 2.38 -0.79
CA GLN A 198 25.87 1.02 -0.83
C GLN A 198 26.12 0.27 0.49
N ASP A 199 27.34 0.30 1.01
CA ASP A 199 27.69 -0.34 2.29
C ASP A 199 26.89 0.26 3.45
N LEU A 200 26.78 1.59 3.50
CA LEU A 200 25.96 2.31 4.48
C LEU A 200 24.49 1.92 4.36
N ALA A 201 23.93 1.92 3.14
CA ALA A 201 22.54 1.55 2.89
C ALA A 201 22.24 0.13 3.37
N ALA A 202 23.15 -0.83 3.13
CA ALA A 202 22.98 -2.21 3.58
C ALA A 202 22.82 -2.34 5.11
N THR A 203 23.43 -1.44 5.90
CA THR A 203 23.26 -1.41 7.36
C THR A 203 21.88 -0.92 7.81
N LEU A 204 21.12 -0.25 6.93
CA LEU A 204 19.81 0.32 7.23
C LEU A 204 18.66 -0.69 7.10
N LEU A 205 18.93 -1.88 6.55
CA LEU A 205 17.95 -2.95 6.48
C LEU A 205 17.71 -3.56 7.88
N PRO A 206 16.49 -3.50 8.44
CA PRO A 206 16.22 -4.06 9.76
C PRO A 206 16.52 -5.56 9.82
N GLU A 207 17.08 -6.04 10.93
CA GLU A 207 17.50 -7.44 11.08
C GLU A 207 16.34 -8.43 10.90
N ASN A 208 15.17 -8.07 11.41
CA ASN A 208 13.93 -8.84 11.26
C ASN A 208 13.31 -8.76 9.85
N ARG A 209 13.93 -8.05 8.90
CA ARG A 209 13.43 -7.82 7.53
C ARG A 209 14.49 -8.16 6.48
N ARG A 210 15.23 -9.25 6.68
CA ARG A 210 16.28 -9.72 5.75
C ARG A 210 15.83 -10.76 4.72
N SER A 211 14.53 -10.98 4.56
CA SER A 211 14.00 -11.85 3.49
C SER A 211 14.39 -11.31 2.11
N ALA A 212 14.45 -12.18 1.09
CA ALA A 212 14.81 -11.78 -0.27
C ALA A 212 13.90 -10.67 -0.83
N ILE A 213 12.60 -10.73 -0.52
CA ILE A 213 11.65 -9.70 -0.93
C ILE A 213 11.92 -8.35 -0.25
N CYS A 214 12.24 -8.33 1.05
CA CYS A 214 12.61 -7.10 1.74
C CYS A 214 13.92 -6.53 1.21
N GLN A 215 14.92 -7.37 0.92
CA GLN A 215 16.17 -6.91 0.31
C GLN A 215 15.92 -6.25 -1.06
N LEU A 216 15.04 -6.84 -1.87
CA LEU A 216 14.65 -6.26 -3.16
C LEU A 216 13.96 -4.91 -3.02
N VAL A 217 12.96 -4.81 -2.12
CA VAL A 217 12.26 -3.54 -1.86
C VAL A 217 13.23 -2.49 -1.29
N HIS A 218 14.13 -2.91 -0.40
CA HIS A 218 15.15 -2.03 0.16
C HIS A 218 16.09 -1.48 -0.91
N ALA A 219 16.64 -2.33 -1.76
CA ALA A 219 17.50 -1.92 -2.88
C ALA A 219 16.77 -0.93 -3.81
N ARG A 220 15.47 -1.16 -4.09
CA ARG A 220 14.64 -0.23 -4.87
C ARG A 220 14.47 1.12 -4.18
N ASN A 221 14.18 1.13 -2.88
CA ASN A 221 14.04 2.37 -2.11
C ASN A 221 15.36 3.17 -2.06
N VAL A 222 16.48 2.49 -1.83
CA VAL A 222 17.82 3.10 -1.85
C VAL A 222 18.10 3.68 -3.24
N ALA A 223 17.85 2.92 -4.30
CA ALA A 223 18.04 3.41 -5.66
C ALA A 223 17.18 4.64 -5.98
N LYS A 224 15.93 4.69 -5.49
CA LYS A 224 15.06 5.87 -5.62
C LYS A 224 15.63 7.09 -4.89
N MET A 225 16.12 6.92 -3.66
CA MET A 225 16.75 7.98 -2.88
C MET A 225 18.02 8.51 -3.53
N LEU A 226 18.88 7.63 -4.05
CA LEU A 226 20.11 7.99 -4.77
C LEU A 226 19.81 8.77 -6.07
N ARG A 227 18.72 8.42 -6.76
CA ARG A 227 18.29 9.12 -7.98
C ARG A 227 17.55 10.43 -7.69
N GLY A 228 16.86 10.53 -6.55
CA GLY A 228 16.04 11.67 -6.15
C GLY A 228 16.83 12.97 -5.94
N ASP A 229 18.09 12.88 -5.52
CA ASP A 229 19.00 14.04 -5.42
C ASP A 229 19.69 14.39 -6.77
N GLY A 230 19.45 13.61 -7.84
CA GLY A 230 19.90 13.88 -9.21
C GLY A 230 19.17 15.05 -9.89
N GLY A 231 18.16 15.62 -9.22
CA GLY A 231 17.60 16.93 -9.54
C GLY A 231 18.57 18.07 -9.20
N ARG A 232 19.77 18.04 -9.78
CA ARG A 232 20.59 19.25 -9.91
C ARG A 232 19.71 20.30 -10.56
N LYS A 233 19.48 21.38 -9.82
CA LYS A 233 19.61 22.73 -10.35
C LYS A 233 20.84 22.75 -11.27
N THR A 234 20.66 22.54 -12.56
CA THR A 234 21.52 23.18 -13.55
C THR A 234 21.14 24.64 -13.52
N GLU A 235 21.97 25.43 -12.83
CA GLU A 235 22.37 26.79 -13.19
C GLU A 235 21.21 27.79 -13.46
N ASP A 236 20.81 28.58 -12.47
CA ASP A 236 21.15 30.01 -12.51
C ASP A 236 22.52 30.32 -13.13
N GLU A 237 22.54 31.38 -13.95
CA GLU A 237 23.68 32.07 -14.60
C GLU A 237 24.02 31.66 -16.05
N ARG A 238 23.25 32.21 -17.01
CA ARG A 238 23.77 33.14 -18.04
C ARG A 238 22.66 33.89 -18.77
#